data_AF-A0A5P2CUR7-F1
#
_entry.id   AF-A0A5P2CUR7-F1
#
_cell.length_a   1.000
_cell.length_b   1.000
_cell.length_c   1.000
_cell.angle_alpha   90.00
_cell.angle_beta   90.00
_cell.angle_gamma   90.00
#
_symmetry.space_group_name_H-M   'P 1'
#
loop_
_entity.id
_entity.type
_entity.pdbx_description
1 polymer ?
#
loop_
_entity_poly.entity_id
_entity_poly.type
_entity_poly.pdbx_seq_one_letter_code
_entity_poly.pdbx_strand_id
1 'polypeptide(L)'
;MDLSYWSAGDYRDSWVRALRRLDAAQDEVDSCLITSITDPATANFVFGWPLYRRGTDVYVQNAVIFLDELAEAFRPAEPWLSVEPRGTVDEDGNEISEWRTTIDAVRAFLSTCQ
;
A
#
# COMPACT_ATOMS: atom_id res chain seq x y z
N MET A 1 3.92 -9.48 -10.57
CA MET A 1 3.40 -10.28 -9.45
C MET A 1 4.19 -11.55 -9.42
N ASP A 2 5.11 -11.67 -8.45
CA ASP A 2 5.77 -12.93 -8.13
C ASP A 2 4.78 -13.78 -7.32
N LEU A 3 4.67 -15.08 -7.64
CA LEU A 3 3.78 -16.02 -6.96
C LEU A 3 4.56 -17.05 -6.12
N SER A 4 5.85 -16.80 -5.89
CA SER A 4 6.73 -17.68 -5.12
C SER A 4 6.37 -17.74 -3.63
N TYR A 5 5.79 -16.68 -3.07
CA TYR A 5 5.39 -16.60 -1.66
C TYR A 5 3.87 -16.42 -1.48
N TRP A 6 3.29 -15.42 -2.14
CA TRP A 6 1.83 -15.21 -2.12
C TRP A 6 1.17 -15.80 -3.37
N SER A 7 0.06 -16.50 -3.16
CA SER A 7 -0.86 -16.84 -4.25
C SER A 7 -1.61 -15.59 -4.71
N ALA A 8 -2.25 -15.66 -5.88
CA ALA A 8 -3.13 -14.59 -6.35
C ALA A 8 -4.29 -14.32 -5.36
N GLY A 9 -4.73 -15.33 -4.61
CA GLY A 9 -5.73 -15.19 -3.55
C GLY A 9 -5.21 -14.36 -2.37
N ASP A 10 -3.97 -14.62 -1.95
CA ASP A 10 -3.34 -13.86 -0.85
C ASP A 10 -3.16 -12.38 -1.21
N TYR A 11 -2.76 -12.09 -2.46
CA TYR A 11 -2.73 -10.72 -2.97
C TYR A 11 -4.11 -10.06 -2.91
N ARG A 12 -5.15 -10.75 -3.39
CA ARG A 12 -6.52 -10.23 -3.37
C ARG A 12 -6.99 -9.94 -1.94
N ASP A 13 -6.77 -10.87 -1.02
CA ASP A 13 -7.16 -10.72 0.38
C ASP A 13 -6.39 -9.59 1.08
N SER A 14 -5.10 -9.45 0.78
CA SER A 14 -4.27 -8.34 1.23
C SER A 14 -4.81 -7.00 0.71
N TRP A 15 -5.10 -6.90 -0.58
CA TRP A 15 -5.62 -5.67 -1.18
C TRP A 15 -7.01 -5.31 -0.66
N VAL A 16 -7.92 -6.29 -0.53
CA VAL A 16 -9.25 -6.04 0.04
C VAL A 16 -9.13 -5.52 1.47
N ARG A 17 -8.22 -6.06 2.29
CA ARG A 17 -7.96 -5.58 3.65
C ARG A 17 -7.43 -4.15 3.66
N ALA A 18 -6.44 -3.86 2.82
CA ALA A 18 -5.86 -2.54 2.68
C ALA A 18 -6.88 -1.49 2.19
N LEU A 19 -7.75 -1.83 1.25
CA LEU A 19 -8.80 -0.94 0.76
C LEU A 19 -9.93 -0.76 1.78
N ARG A 20 -10.33 -1.83 2.50
CA ARG A 20 -11.31 -1.72 3.59
C ARG A 20 -10.83 -0.82 4.73
N ARG A 21 -9.52 -0.81 5.00
CA ARG A 21 -8.92 0.14 5.94
C ARG A 21 -9.16 1.59 5.50
N LEU A 22 -9.00 1.89 4.20
CA LEU A 22 -9.30 3.22 3.68
C LEU A 22 -10.78 3.57 3.87
N ASP A 23 -11.68 2.65 3.54
CA ASP A 23 -13.14 2.87 3.62
C ASP A 23 -13.62 3.10 5.06
N ALA A 24 -13.10 2.32 6.01
CA ALA A 24 -13.48 2.38 7.42
C ALA A 24 -13.01 3.66 8.14
N ALA A 25 -11.99 4.36 7.62
CA ALA A 25 -11.54 5.61 8.20
C ALA A 25 -12.55 6.75 7.96
N GLN A 26 -12.61 7.71 8.88
CA GLN A 26 -13.52 8.85 8.71
C GLN A 26 -12.91 9.93 7.80
N ASP A 27 -11.62 10.22 7.96
CA ASP A 27 -11.00 11.36 7.26
C ASP A 27 -9.62 11.00 6.70
N GLU A 28 -8.65 10.68 7.56
CA GLU A 28 -7.28 10.40 7.16
C GLU A 28 -6.80 9.03 7.61
N VAL A 29 -6.20 8.29 6.68
CA VAL A 29 -5.51 7.03 6.98
C VAL A 29 -4.57 6.67 5.83
N ASP A 30 -3.49 6.00 6.18
CA ASP A 30 -2.54 5.44 5.22
C ASP A 30 -2.74 3.92 5.11
N SER A 31 -2.58 3.42 3.90
CA SER A 31 -2.73 2.02 3.52
C SER A 31 -1.67 1.64 2.47
N CYS A 32 -1.58 0.37 2.08
CA CYS A 32 -0.61 -0.06 1.06
C CYS A 32 -1.06 -1.33 0.34
N LEU A 33 -0.96 -1.34 -0.99
CA LEU A 33 -1.21 -2.52 -1.83
C LEU A 33 0.12 -3.15 -2.24
N ILE A 34 0.47 -4.30 -1.68
CA ILE A 34 1.69 -5.02 -2.06
C ILE A 34 1.49 -5.68 -3.43
N THR A 35 2.38 -5.44 -4.39
CA THR A 35 2.28 -5.97 -5.76
C THR A 35 3.33 -7.01 -6.11
N SER A 36 4.37 -7.12 -5.30
CA SER A 36 5.37 -8.18 -5.37
C SER A 36 6.00 -8.40 -4.01
N ILE A 37 5.96 -9.65 -3.53
CA ILE A 37 6.52 -10.06 -2.25
C ILE A 37 7.06 -11.49 -2.36
N THR A 38 8.26 -11.69 -1.86
CA THR A 38 8.85 -13.00 -1.58
C THR A 38 8.87 -13.21 -0.06
N ASP A 39 9.45 -14.30 0.45
CA ASP A 39 9.56 -14.51 1.89
C ASP A 39 10.27 -13.32 2.59
N PRO A 40 9.56 -12.53 3.41
CA PRO A 40 10.11 -11.34 4.06
C PRO A 40 11.29 -11.64 4.99
N ALA A 41 11.45 -12.89 5.44
CA ALA A 41 12.60 -13.29 6.24
C ALA A 41 13.91 -13.35 5.43
N THR A 42 13.82 -13.38 4.10
CA THR A 42 14.97 -13.50 3.19
C THR A 42 15.02 -12.43 2.10
N ALA A 43 13.93 -11.68 1.92
CA ALA A 43 13.82 -10.61 0.94
C ALA A 43 14.54 -9.35 1.40
N ASN A 44 15.10 -8.60 0.44
CA ASN A 44 15.67 -7.28 0.73
C ASN A 44 14.61 -6.16 0.65
N PHE A 45 13.63 -6.32 -0.23
CA PHE A 45 12.60 -5.30 -0.44
C PHE A 45 11.27 -5.91 -0.89
N VAL A 46 10.22 -5.12 -0.75
CA VAL A 46 8.86 -5.43 -1.23
C VAL A 46 8.39 -4.27 -2.11
N PHE A 47 7.71 -4.58 -3.21
CA PHE A 47 7.07 -3.56 -4.04
C PHE A 47 5.63 -3.35 -3.62
N GLY A 48 5.21 -2.11 -3.50
CA GLY A 48 3.84 -1.76 -3.16
C GLY A 48 3.41 -0.40 -3.66
N TRP A 49 2.11 -0.17 -3.54
CA TRP A 49 1.47 1.12 -3.81
C TRP A 49 0.93 1.68 -2.51
N PRO A 50 1.66 2.57 -1.83
CA PRO A 50 1.11 3.33 -0.72
C PRO A 50 -0.12 4.12 -1.15
N LEU A 51 -1.13 4.11 -0.29
CA LEU A 51 -2.39 4.81 -0.47
C LEU A 51 -2.58 5.76 0.69
N TYR A 52 -2.82 7.03 0.40
CA TYR A 52 -2.99 8.09 1.40
C TYR A 52 -4.37 8.69 1.25
N ARG A 53 -5.30 8.34 2.15
CA ARG A 53 -6.62 8.98 2.16
C ARG A 53 -6.53 10.30 2.91
N ARG A 54 -6.98 11.38 2.28
CA ARG A 54 -7.15 12.70 2.91
C ARG A 54 -8.53 13.22 2.52
N GLY A 55 -9.49 13.08 3.43
CA GLY A 55 -10.91 13.36 3.17
C GLY A 55 -11.50 12.42 2.13
N THR A 56 -11.92 12.99 0.99
CA THR A 56 -12.52 12.23 -0.13
C THR A 56 -11.49 11.73 -1.13
N ASP A 57 -10.27 12.26 -1.07
CA ASP A 57 -9.20 11.93 -2.00
C ASP A 57 -8.34 10.79 -1.49
N VAL A 58 -7.90 9.96 -2.41
CA VAL A 58 -6.91 8.90 -2.18
C VAL A 58 -5.76 9.14 -3.13
N TYR A 59 -4.62 9.48 -2.58
CA TYR A 59 -3.37 9.62 -3.32
C TYR A 59 -2.65 8.28 -3.36
N VAL A 60 -2.03 7.98 -4.49
CA VAL A 60 -1.44 6.69 -4.78
C VAL A 60 -0.04 6.92 -5.31
N GLN A 61 0.95 6.32 -4.67
CA GLN A 61 2.35 6.43 -5.08
C GLN A 61 2.90 5.03 -5.36
N ASN A 62 4.00 4.95 -6.12
CA ASN A 62 4.73 3.70 -6.31
C ASN A 62 5.94 3.69 -5.36
N ALA A 63 6.07 2.65 -4.54
CA ALA A 63 7.15 2.56 -3.56
C ALA A 63 7.86 1.21 -3.55
N VAL A 64 9.14 1.27 -3.25
CA VAL A 64 9.97 0.12 -2.85
C VAL A 64 10.17 0.24 -1.35
N ILE A 65 9.78 -0.80 -0.61
CA ILE A 65 9.94 -0.88 0.84
C ILE A 65 11.17 -1.72 1.12
N PHE A 66 12.27 -1.09 1.54
CA PHE A 66 13.50 -1.78 1.93
C PHE A 66 13.35 -2.36 3.34
N LEU A 67 13.42 -3.69 3.46
CA LEU A 67 13.07 -4.39 4.70
C LEU A 67 14.14 -4.24 5.79
N ASP A 68 15.39 -4.01 5.39
CA ASP A 68 16.55 -3.78 6.25
C ASP A 68 16.61 -2.35 6.82
N GLU A 69 15.86 -1.41 6.25
CA GLU A 69 15.74 -0.02 6.71
C GLU A 69 14.57 0.21 7.68
N LEU A 70 13.72 -0.81 7.89
CA LEU A 70 12.57 -0.70 8.78
C LEU A 70 12.98 -0.75 10.24
N ALA A 71 12.43 0.18 11.04
CA ALA A 71 12.60 0.17 12.50
C ALA A 71 11.94 -1.06 13.17
N GLU A 72 10.91 -1.62 12.54
CA GLU A 72 10.22 -2.83 12.98
C GLU A 72 10.14 -3.87 11.87
N ALA A 73 10.05 -5.16 12.23
CA ALA A 73 9.89 -6.23 11.26
C ALA A 73 8.66 -6.02 10.38
N PHE A 74 8.82 -6.24 9.07
CA PHE A 74 7.74 -6.11 8.11
C PHE A 74 6.57 -7.04 8.43
N ARG A 75 5.34 -6.50 8.42
CA ARG A 75 4.11 -7.24 8.72
C ARG A 75 3.27 -7.33 7.45
N PRO A 76 3.25 -8.47 6.74
CA PRO A 76 2.50 -8.59 5.49
C PRO A 76 0.99 -8.37 5.63
N ALA A 77 0.43 -8.55 6.84
CA ALA A 77 -0.97 -8.27 7.15
C ALA A 77 -1.28 -6.78 7.38
N GLU A 78 -0.25 -5.96 7.63
CA GLU A 78 -0.34 -4.53 7.92
C GLU A 78 0.77 -3.75 7.18
N PRO A 79 0.91 -3.89 5.85
CA PRO A 79 2.04 -3.33 5.08
C PRO A 79 2.15 -1.80 5.17
N TRP A 80 1.06 -1.12 5.52
CA TRP A 80 0.99 0.31 5.74
C TRP A 80 1.73 0.80 6.99
N LEU A 81 2.18 -0.09 7.87
CA LEU A 81 3.08 0.28 8.97
C LEU A 81 4.53 0.47 8.50
N SER A 82 4.83 0.05 7.28
CA SER A 82 6.17 0.08 6.67
C SER A 82 6.27 1.11 5.54
N VAL A 83 5.30 2.03 5.43
CA VAL A 83 5.34 3.14 4.46
C VAL A 83 5.49 4.45 5.20
N GLU A 84 6.25 5.37 4.60
CA GLU A 84 6.40 6.71 5.13
C GLU A 84 5.12 7.55 4.92
N PRO A 85 4.90 8.58 5.76
CA PRO A 85 3.85 9.56 5.52
C PRO A 85 3.96 10.19 4.13
N ARG A 86 2.82 10.58 3.54
CA ARG A 86 2.78 11.18 2.20
C ARG A 86 3.72 12.40 2.07
N GLY A 87 4.80 12.24 1.30
CA GLY A 87 5.58 13.32 0.71
C GLY A 87 5.13 13.57 -0.74
N THR A 88 5.43 14.74 -1.29
CA THR A 88 5.27 15.02 -2.74
C THR A 88 6.59 15.28 -3.44
N VAL A 89 7.67 15.39 -2.65
CA VAL A 89 9.03 15.64 -3.08
C VAL A 89 9.93 14.71 -2.27
N ASP A 90 10.90 14.07 -2.91
CA ASP A 90 11.89 13.21 -2.26
C ASP A 90 13.03 14.01 -1.60
N GLU A 91 13.98 13.30 -0.98
CA GLU A 91 15.12 13.91 -0.28
C GLU A 91 16.05 14.72 -1.19
N ASP A 92 16.06 14.39 -2.49
CA ASP A 92 16.86 15.06 -3.52
C ASP A 92 16.13 16.26 -4.16
N GLY A 93 14.88 16.51 -3.78
CA GLY A 93 14.08 17.61 -4.29
C GLY A 93 13.30 17.28 -5.58
N ASN A 94 13.21 16.02 -5.99
CA ASN A 94 12.44 15.59 -7.15
C ASN A 94 10.97 15.35 -6.79
N GLU A 95 10.05 15.66 -7.70
CA GLU A 95 8.64 15.33 -7.53
C GLU A 95 8.41 13.82 -7.55
N ILE A 96 7.66 13.33 -6.55
CA ILE A 96 7.28 11.92 -6.46
C ILE A 96 6.14 11.66 -7.44
N SER A 97 6.26 10.56 -8.21
CA SER A 97 5.17 10.10 -9.08
C SER A 97 3.93 9.73 -8.26
N GLU A 98 2.86 10.48 -8.48
CA GLU A 98 1.62 10.34 -7.73
C GLU A 98 0.39 10.37 -8.65
N TRP A 99 -0.58 9.51 -8.34
CA TRP A 99 -1.90 9.48 -8.94
C TRP A 99 -2.97 9.75 -7.89
N ARG A 100 -4.14 10.20 -8.33
CA ARG A 100 -5.27 10.50 -7.45
C ARG A 100 -6.53 9.78 -7.91
N THR A 101 -7.25 9.25 -6.93
CA THR A 101 -8.62 8.73 -7.07
C THR A 101 -9.46 9.19 -5.88
N THR A 102 -10.70 8.72 -5.76
CA THR A 102 -11.60 9.06 -4.65
C THR A 102 -11.93 7.84 -3.79
N ILE A 103 -12.31 8.10 -2.55
CA ILE A 103 -12.80 7.04 -1.66
C ILE A 103 -14.07 6.37 -2.22
N ASP A 104 -14.89 7.10 -2.97
CA ASP A 104 -16.08 6.53 -3.60
C ASP A 104 -15.72 5.56 -4.75
N ALA A 105 -14.67 5.86 -5.52
CA ALA A 105 -14.14 4.92 -6.51
C ALA A 105 -13.57 3.66 -5.84
N VAL A 106 -12.90 3.80 -4.69
CA VAL A 106 -12.44 2.66 -3.87
C VAL A 106 -13.61 1.80 -3.39
N ARG A 107 -14.68 2.41 -2.87
CA ARG A 107 -15.91 1.71 -2.45
C ARG A 107 -16.57 0.97 -3.61
N ALA A 108 -16.68 1.63 -4.76
CA ALA A 108 -17.22 1.02 -5.96
C ALA A 108 -16.39 -0.20 -6.38
N PHE A 109 -15.06 -0.10 -6.39
CA PHE A 109 -14.18 -1.23 -6.68
C PHE A 109 -14.34 -2.37 -5.67
N LEU A 110 -14.37 -2.08 -4.37
CA LEU A 110 -14.58 -3.07 -3.30
C LEU A 110 -15.88 -3.87 -3.49
N SER A 111 -16.95 -3.24 -4.00
CA SER A 111 -18.22 -3.92 -4.28
C SER A 111 -18.12 -4.98 -5.38
N THR A 112 -17.10 -4.90 -6.25
CA THR A 112 -16.84 -5.90 -7.31
C THR A 112 -15.99 -7.08 -6.83
N CYS A 113 -15.35 -6.95 -5.68
CA CYS A 113 -14.42 -7.94 -5.14
C CYS A 113 -15.09 -9.05 -4.32
N GLN A 114 -16.44 -9.15 -4.38
CA GLN A 114 -17.22 -10.22 -3.75
C GLN A 114 -16.72 -11.62 -4.10
#